data_AF-A0A497D6B2-F1
#
_entry.id   AF-A0A497D6B2-F1
#
_cell.length_a   1.000
_cell.length_b   1.000
_cell.length_c   1.000
_cell.angle_alpha   90.00
_cell.angle_beta   90.00
_cell.angle_gamma   90.00
#
_symmetry.space_group_name_H-M   'P 1'
#
loop_
_entity.id
_entity.type
_entity.pdbx_description
1 polymer ?
#
loop_
_entity_poly.entity_id
_entity_poly.type
_entity_poly.pdbx_seq_one_letter_code
_entity_poly.pdbx_strand_id
1 'polypeptide(L)'
;KFEEQEKAFTTTPPVANNKGDFSDLFSVTIRHSDMDLNGHVTARRYFDWMDDALYQIHKEKEIDLIQITFLNETYLDETIILQVDETNTTVRGIRKSDEKTAFMAAVQYKA
;
A
#
# COMPACT_ATOMS: atom_id res chain seq x y z
N LYS A 1 14.54 7.93 30.47
CA LYS A 1 15.13 6.67 29.99
C LYS A 1 14.12 6.04 29.06
N PHE A 2 14.33 6.12 27.75
CA PHE A 2 13.57 5.34 26.78
C PHE A 2 14.26 3.98 26.71
N GLU A 3 13.78 3.02 27.50
CA GLU A 3 14.13 1.61 27.27
C GLU A 3 13.23 1.14 26.13
N GLU A 4 13.68 1.41 24.91
CA GLU A 4 13.08 0.82 23.72
C GLU A 4 13.46 -0.66 23.73
N GLN A 5 12.48 -1.52 23.99
CA GLN A 5 12.68 -2.96 23.93
C GLN A 5 12.98 -3.33 22.47
N GLU A 6 14.24 -3.65 22.16
CA GLU A 6 14.62 -4.38 20.95
C GLU A 6 14.02 -5.81 21.02
N LYS A 7 12.69 -5.91 20.89
CA LYS A 7 12.04 -7.19 20.67
C LYS A 7 12.15 -7.50 19.18
N ALA A 8 12.80 -8.61 18.87
CA ALA A 8 12.77 -9.16 17.53
C ALA A 8 11.31 -9.36 17.08
N PHE A 9 11.03 -9.10 15.81
CA PHE A 9 9.75 -9.45 15.21
C PHE A 9 9.52 -10.95 15.39
N THR A 10 8.55 -11.32 16.23
CA THR A 10 8.17 -12.72 16.45
C THR A 10 7.12 -13.19 15.46
N THR A 11 6.44 -12.25 14.80
CA THR A 11 5.34 -12.51 13.86
C THR A 11 5.87 -12.55 12.43
N THR A 12 5.48 -13.56 11.66
CA THR A 12 5.78 -13.63 10.23
C THR A 12 4.96 -12.58 9.48
N PRO A 13 5.58 -11.73 8.64
CA PRO A 13 4.82 -10.76 7.85
C PRO A 13 3.82 -11.46 6.92
N PRO A 14 2.62 -10.87 6.69
CA PRO A 14 1.70 -11.40 5.72
C PRO A 14 2.34 -11.34 4.34
N VAL A 15 2.08 -12.38 3.53
CA VAL A 15 2.57 -12.45 2.16
C VAL A 15 1.52 -11.84 1.25
N ALA A 16 1.93 -10.83 0.48
CA ALA A 16 1.05 -10.24 -0.51
C ALA A 16 0.64 -11.25 -1.59
N ASN A 17 -0.66 -11.36 -1.82
CA ASN A 17 -1.17 -12.24 -2.86
C ASN A 17 -1.01 -11.57 -4.23
N ASN A 18 -0.19 -12.14 -5.11
CA ASN A 18 -0.01 -11.66 -6.48
C ASN A 18 -0.90 -12.37 -7.51
N LYS A 19 -1.71 -13.34 -7.08
CA LYS A 19 -2.57 -14.17 -7.94
C LYS A 19 -4.02 -14.12 -7.46
N GLY A 20 -4.92 -13.75 -8.34
CA GLY A 20 -6.34 -13.68 -8.05
C GLY A 20 -6.98 -12.47 -8.71
N ASP A 21 -8.29 -12.37 -8.51
CA ASP A 21 -9.07 -11.25 -9.00
C ASP A 21 -8.95 -10.06 -8.05
N PHE A 22 -8.82 -8.88 -8.65
CA PHE A 22 -8.67 -7.62 -7.96
C PHE A 22 -9.78 -6.69 -8.44
N SER A 23 -10.39 -5.98 -7.49
CA SER A 23 -11.42 -4.98 -7.77
C SER A 23 -10.86 -3.57 -7.62
N ASP A 24 -11.22 -2.68 -8.55
CA ASP A 24 -10.86 -1.26 -8.50
C ASP A 24 -11.61 -0.56 -7.36
N LEU A 25 -10.89 0.21 -6.55
CA LEU A 25 -11.46 1.05 -5.49
C LEU A 25 -11.57 2.50 -5.94
N PHE A 26 -10.41 3.12 -6.21
CA PHE A 26 -10.32 4.50 -6.66
C PHE A 26 -8.99 4.73 -7.40
N SER A 27 -8.82 5.93 -7.94
CA SER A 27 -7.56 6.33 -8.56
C SER A 27 -7.02 7.61 -7.95
N VAL A 28 -5.70 7.73 -7.94
CA VAL A 28 -4.96 8.89 -7.47
C VAL A 28 -4.05 9.38 -8.59
N THR A 29 -4.10 10.67 -8.88
CA THR A 29 -3.15 11.33 -9.80
C THR A 29 -2.08 12.00 -8.95
N ILE A 30 -0.82 11.67 -9.25
CA ILE A 30 0.34 12.12 -8.49
C ILE A 30 0.52 13.62 -8.66
N ARG A 31 0.62 14.32 -7.52
CA ARG A 31 0.81 15.77 -7.46
C ARG A 31 2.23 16.11 -7.11
N HIS A 32 2.60 17.37 -7.32
CA HIS A 32 3.92 17.88 -6.94
C HIS A 32 4.21 17.67 -5.43
N SER A 33 3.19 17.73 -4.57
CA SER A 33 3.31 17.52 -3.12
C SER A 33 3.60 16.07 -2.70
N ASP A 34 3.58 15.15 -3.66
CA ASP A 34 3.76 13.71 -3.40
C ASP A 34 5.20 13.26 -3.68
N MET A 35 5.99 14.14 -4.31
CA MET A 35 7.35 13.88 -4.73
C MET A 35 8.37 14.20 -3.63
N ASP A 36 9.44 13.41 -3.59
CA ASP A 36 10.65 13.72 -2.84
C ASP A 36 11.59 14.65 -3.64
N LEU A 37 12.77 14.94 -3.06
CA LEU A 37 13.81 15.74 -3.71
C LEU A 37 14.43 15.05 -4.93
N ASN A 38 14.21 13.74 -5.11
CA ASN A 38 14.71 12.98 -6.26
C ASN A 38 13.71 12.97 -7.42
N GLY A 39 12.51 13.53 -7.23
CA GLY A 39 11.46 13.58 -8.23
C GLY A 39 10.60 12.31 -8.30
N HIS A 40 10.70 11.41 -7.32
CA HIS A 40 9.89 10.21 -7.22
C HIS A 40 8.84 10.36 -6.13
N VAL A 41 7.72 9.66 -6.25
CA VAL A 41 6.74 9.58 -5.16
C VAL A 41 7.38 8.98 -3.90
N THR A 42 7.15 9.63 -2.75
CA THR A 42 7.72 9.17 -1.48
C THR A 42 7.08 7.86 -1.01
N ALA A 43 7.85 7.03 -0.29
CA ALA A 43 7.33 5.81 0.35
C ALA A 43 6.09 6.06 1.22
N ARG A 44 6.01 7.24 1.87
CA ARG A 44 4.88 7.65 2.71
C ARG A 44 3.59 7.78 1.92
N ARG A 45 3.64 8.24 0.67
CA ARG A 45 2.43 8.44 -0.14
C ARG A 45 1.77 7.14 -0.54
N TYR A 46 2.57 6.13 -0.88
CA TYR A 46 2.03 4.78 -1.11
C TYR A 46 1.33 4.23 0.15
N PHE A 47 1.88 4.50 1.34
CA PHE A 47 1.23 4.16 2.60
C PHE A 47 -0.09 4.92 2.79
N ASP A 48 -0.12 6.24 2.55
CA ASP A 48 -1.35 7.06 2.67
C ASP A 48 -2.47 6.51 1.77
N TRP A 49 -2.16 6.21 0.50
CA TRP A 49 -3.16 5.66 -0.44
C TRP A 49 -3.64 4.27 -0.07
N MET A 50 -2.74 3.44 0.48
CA MET A 50 -3.11 2.13 1.02
C MET A 50 -4.02 2.28 2.24
N ASP A 51 -3.70 3.18 3.17
CA ASP A 51 -4.52 3.44 4.37
C ASP A 51 -5.93 3.91 4.00
N ASP A 52 -6.03 4.84 3.03
CA ASP A 52 -7.32 5.28 2.47
C ASP A 52 -8.11 4.12 1.85
N ALA A 53 -7.44 3.20 1.14
CA ALA A 53 -8.07 2.01 0.60
C ALA A 53 -8.58 1.08 1.70
N LEU A 54 -7.76 0.79 2.72
CA LEU A 54 -8.17 -0.06 3.85
C LEU A 54 -9.33 0.55 4.62
N TYR A 55 -9.36 1.87 4.80
CA TYR A 55 -10.47 2.57 5.42
C TYR A 55 -11.78 2.42 4.65
N GLN A 56 -11.74 2.45 3.30
CA GLN A 56 -12.91 2.23 2.46
C GLN A 56 -13.42 0.79 2.56
N ILE A 57 -12.52 -0.18 2.70
CA ILE A 57 -12.88 -1.60 2.75
C ILE A 57 -13.38 -2.00 4.14
N HIS A 58 -12.65 -1.65 5.21
CA HIS A 58 -12.91 -2.06 6.59
C HIS A 58 -12.60 -0.92 7.58
N LYS A 59 -13.53 0.04 7.71
CA LYS A 59 -13.40 1.18 8.63
C LYS A 59 -13.23 0.82 10.11
N GLU A 60 -13.73 -0.33 10.54
CA GLU A 60 -13.80 -0.72 11.95
C GLU A 60 -12.69 -1.69 12.38
N LYS A 61 -11.90 -2.23 11.45
CA LYS A 61 -10.86 -3.21 11.78
C LYS A 61 -9.56 -2.52 12.17
N GLU A 62 -8.98 -2.96 13.28
CA GLU A 62 -7.62 -2.56 13.65
C GLU A 62 -6.59 -3.38 12.89
N ILE A 63 -5.60 -2.69 12.34
CA ILE A 63 -4.45 -3.30 11.67
C ILE A 63 -3.44 -3.75 12.73
N ASP A 64 -2.96 -4.99 12.60
CA ASP A 64 -1.88 -5.54 13.42
C ASP A 64 -0.52 -5.39 12.72
N LEU A 65 -0.46 -5.73 11.43
CA LEU A 65 0.79 -5.75 10.67
C LEU A 65 0.55 -5.39 9.21
N ILE A 66 1.48 -4.59 8.65
CA ILE A 66 1.49 -4.22 7.23
C ILE A 66 2.84 -4.57 6.63
N GLN A 67 2.81 -5.22 5.48
CA GLN A 67 3.98 -5.52 4.66
C GLN A 67 3.80 -4.85 3.31
N ILE A 68 4.62 -3.82 3.01
CA ILE A 68 4.58 -3.11 1.73
C ILE A 68 5.80 -3.50 0.89
N THR A 69 5.56 -3.83 -0.38
CA THR A 69 6.57 -4.05 -1.40
C THR A 69 6.47 -2.93 -2.45
N PHE A 70 7.54 -2.18 -2.62
CA PHE A 70 7.68 -1.17 -3.68
C PHE A 70 8.29 -1.84 -4.92
N LEU A 71 7.62 -1.77 -6.06
CA LEU A 71 7.97 -2.54 -7.27
C LEU A 71 8.39 -1.65 -8.44
N ASN A 72 7.70 -0.54 -8.66
CA ASN A 72 8.02 0.41 -9.72
C ASN A 72 7.87 1.84 -9.20
N GLU A 73 8.83 2.69 -9.53
CA GLU A 73 8.79 4.12 -9.24
C GLU A 73 7.68 4.81 -10.04
N THR A 74 7.10 5.85 -9.47
CA THR A 74 6.03 6.63 -10.08
C THR A 74 6.36 8.12 -10.05
N TYR A 75 5.88 8.83 -11.05
CA TYR A 75 6.29 10.19 -11.39
C TYR A 75 5.11 11.15 -11.46
N LEU A 76 5.41 12.44 -11.54
CA LEU A 76 4.42 13.51 -11.66
C LEU A 76 3.41 13.23 -12.79
N ASP A 77 2.15 13.59 -12.57
CA ASP A 77 1.02 13.45 -13.50
C ASP A 77 0.63 12.00 -13.86
N GLU A 78 1.38 10.99 -13.39
CA GLU A 78 0.93 9.60 -13.49
C GLU A 78 -0.29 9.35 -12.60
N THR A 79 -1.12 8.40 -13.03
CA THR A 79 -2.30 7.97 -12.28
C THR A 79 -2.13 6.54 -11.82
N ILE A 80 -2.35 6.29 -10.53
CA ILE A 80 -2.36 4.96 -9.94
C ILE A 80 -3.80 4.57 -9.63
N ILE A 81 -4.20 3.37 -10.03
CA ILE A 81 -5.47 2.75 -9.69
C ILE A 81 -5.21 1.85 -8.48
N LEU A 82 -5.91 2.11 -7.38
CA LEU A 82 -5.87 1.29 -6.18
C LEU A 82 -6.86 0.15 -6.35
N GLN A 83 -6.38 -1.06 -6.12
CA GLN A 83 -7.17 -2.28 -6.23
C GLN A 83 -7.00 -3.14 -4.97
N VAL A 84 -8.01 -3.94 -4.66
CA VAL A 84 -7.99 -4.89 -3.53
C VAL A 84 -8.37 -6.29 -3.98
N ASP A 85 -7.77 -7.29 -3.35
CA ASP A 85 -8.16 -8.70 -3.50
C ASP A 85 -9.53 -8.99 -2.87
N GLU A 86 -10.13 -10.12 -3.24
CA GLU A 86 -11.44 -10.54 -2.71
C GLU A 86 -11.45 -10.74 -1.19
N THR A 87 -10.30 -11.10 -0.61
CA THR A 87 -10.13 -11.33 0.82
C THR A 87 -9.90 -10.05 1.62
N ASN A 88 -9.78 -8.89 0.96
CA ASN A 88 -9.56 -7.59 1.58
C ASN A 88 -8.30 -7.52 2.45
N THR A 89 -7.29 -8.29 2.05
CA THR A 89 -6.00 -8.46 2.75
C THR A 89 -4.83 -7.98 1.93
N THR A 90 -4.99 -7.86 0.61
CA THR A 90 -3.96 -7.37 -0.29
C THR A 90 -4.47 -6.15 -1.05
N VAL A 91 -3.76 -5.03 -0.92
CA VAL A 91 -4.00 -3.81 -1.71
C VAL A 91 -2.84 -3.64 -2.68
N ARG A 92 -3.11 -3.24 -3.92
CA ARG A 92 -2.07 -2.90 -4.89
C ARG A 92 -2.38 -1.60 -5.61
N GLY A 93 -1.34 -0.88 -5.97
CA GLY A 93 -1.42 0.27 -6.87
C GLY A 93 -0.92 -0.11 -8.26
N ILE A 94 -1.78 0.03 -9.28
CA ILE A 94 -1.45 -0.20 -10.69
C ILE A 94 -1.28 1.14 -11.40
N ARG A 95 -0.19 1.36 -12.12
CA ARG A 95 -0.07 2.52 -12.99
C ARG A 95 -1.02 2.40 -14.18
N LYS A 96 -1.84 3.43 -14.39
CA LYS A 96 -2.80 3.47 -15.50
C LYS A 96 -2.14 3.51 -16.88
N SER A 97 -0.91 4.03 -16.98
CA SER A 97 -0.19 4.21 -18.24
C SER A 97 0.29 2.89 -18.87
N ASP A 98 0.78 1.96 -18.05
CA ASP A 98 1.41 0.73 -18.52
C ASP A 98 0.97 -0.54 -17.78
N GLU A 99 -0.06 -0.42 -16.93
CA GLU A 99 -0.63 -1.49 -16.12
C GLU A 99 0.36 -2.19 -15.18
N LYS A 100 1.54 -1.59 -14.94
CA LYS A 100 2.51 -2.16 -14.00
C LYS A 100 2.14 -1.83 -12.57
N THR A 101 2.35 -2.80 -11.69
CA THR A 101 2.18 -2.62 -10.25
C THR A 101 3.27 -1.70 -9.70
N ALA A 102 2.88 -0.52 -9.21
CA ALA A 102 3.76 0.41 -8.51
C ALA A 102 4.17 -0.13 -7.14
N PHE A 103 3.18 -0.57 -6.36
CA PHE A 103 3.38 -1.15 -5.04
C PHE A 103 2.30 -2.18 -4.73
N MET A 104 2.58 -3.03 -3.75
CA MET A 104 1.65 -4.00 -3.21
C MET A 104 1.81 -4.07 -1.69
N ALA A 105 0.69 -4.15 -0.98
CA ALA A 105 0.64 -4.19 0.46
C ALA A 105 -0.19 -5.39 0.93
N ALA A 106 0.35 -6.16 1.86
CA ALA A 106 -0.36 -7.20 2.58
C ALA A 106 -0.66 -6.73 4.00
N VAL A 107 -1.88 -7.00 4.46
CA VAL A 107 -2.39 -6.49 5.74
C VAL A 107 -2.89 -7.65 6.57
N GLN A 108 -2.45 -7.67 7.82
CA GLN A 108 -2.96 -8.53 8.86
C GLN A 108 -3.75 -7.68 9.84
N TYR A 109 -5.01 -8.05 10.07
CA TYR A 109 -5.87 -7.40 11.06
C TYR A 109 -5.74 -8.09 12.41
N LYS A 110 -6.03 -7.36 13.49
CA LYS A 110 -6.19 -7.96 14.82
C LYS A 110 -7.40 -8.90 14.83
N ALA A 111 -7.30 -9.94 15.65
CA ALA A 111 -8.38 -10.90 15.90
C ALA A 111 -9.53 -10.30 16.71
#